data_AF-A0A2N2C7V8-F1
#
_entry.id   AF-A0A2N2C7V8-F1
#
_cell.length_a   1.000
_cell.length_b   1.000
_cell.length_c   1.000
_cell.angle_alpha   90.00
_cell.angle_beta   90.00
_cell.angle_gamma   90.00
#
_symmetry.space_group_name_H-M   'P 1'
#
loop_
_entity.id
_entity.type
_entity.pdbx_description
1 polymer ?
#
loop_
_entity_poly.entity_id
_entity_poly.type
_entity_poly.pdbx_seq_one_letter_code
_entity_poly.pdbx_strand_id
1 'polypeptide(L)'
;MIHELTDMEVFCIVDEKMPIVSPESLMAMANLTKERAPMGHFPKEVAVFHQGTLRSGQELNMDTGIVILGDINPGAKVTAKGNIVVLGSLKGYAHAGCDGERQACVIALNMQPTQIRIGDVIARSPDKFEESRTVAQIAFIEDDRIVIDHIEGNIHKDFKILN
;
A
#
# COMPACT_ATOMS: atom_id res chain seq x y z
N MET A 1 -12.34 22.35 -2.44
CA MET A 1 -12.42 22.15 -0.99
C MET A 1 -11.64 20.93 -0.47
N ILE A 2 -11.10 20.04 -1.33
CA ILE A 2 -10.18 18.96 -0.91
C ILE A 2 -8.71 19.40 -1.03
N HIS A 3 -8.40 20.30 -1.98
CA HIS A 3 -7.03 20.81 -2.21
C HIS A 3 -6.42 21.67 -1.10
N GLU A 4 -7.21 22.23 -0.18
CA GLU A 4 -6.68 23.19 0.82
C GLU A 4 -6.10 22.54 2.07
N LEU A 5 -6.24 21.22 2.25
CA LEU A 5 -5.77 20.51 3.45
C LEU A 5 -5.02 19.21 3.15
N THR A 6 -4.87 18.84 1.88
CA THR A 6 -4.14 17.64 1.47
C THR A 6 -3.43 17.89 0.14
N ASP A 7 -2.13 17.59 0.06
CA ASP A 7 -1.38 17.46 -1.20
C ASP A 7 -1.77 16.18 -1.97
N MET A 8 -3.05 15.78 -1.85
CA MET A 8 -3.60 14.59 -2.48
C MET A 8 -4.19 14.98 -3.84
N GLU A 9 -3.43 14.77 -4.91
CA GLU A 9 -3.93 14.83 -6.27
C GLU A 9 -4.57 13.49 -6.64
N VAL A 10 -5.91 13.45 -6.67
CA VAL A 10 -6.67 12.28 -7.13
C VAL A 10 -6.64 12.25 -8.65
N PHE A 11 -5.71 11.46 -9.20
CA PHE A 11 -5.48 11.38 -10.65
C PHE A 11 -6.49 10.51 -11.42
N CYS A 12 -7.36 9.75 -10.72
CA CYS A 12 -8.45 9.00 -11.36
C CYS A 12 -9.57 8.66 -10.37
N ILE A 13 -10.82 8.89 -10.77
CA ILE A 13 -12.02 8.30 -10.16
C ILE A 13 -12.53 7.26 -11.14
N VAL A 14 -12.53 5.99 -10.74
CA VAL A 14 -13.03 4.89 -11.59
C VAL A 14 -14.54 4.77 -11.39
N ASP A 15 -15.31 5.19 -12.39
CA ASP A 15 -16.75 4.90 -12.52
C ASP A 15 -16.93 3.54 -13.22
N GLU A 16 -17.98 2.79 -12.87
CA GLU A 16 -18.30 1.45 -13.39
C GLU A 16 -18.45 1.38 -14.92
N LYS A 17 -18.46 2.53 -15.60
CA LYS A 17 -18.57 2.66 -17.06
C LYS A 17 -17.26 2.96 -17.78
N MET A 18 -16.11 3.01 -17.10
CA MET A 18 -14.84 3.32 -17.76
C MET A 18 -14.11 2.03 -18.20
N PRO A 19 -13.79 1.86 -19.49
CA PRO A 19 -12.94 0.76 -19.93
C PRO A 19 -11.56 0.93 -19.31
N ILE A 20 -10.99 -0.18 -18.85
CA ILE A 20 -9.63 -0.34 -18.31
C ILE A 20 -8.70 0.65 -19.02
N VAL A 21 -8.14 1.59 -18.25
CA VAL A 21 -7.28 2.69 -18.72
C VAL A 21 -6.41 2.20 -19.87
N SER A 22 -6.65 2.68 -21.09
CA SER A 22 -5.87 2.20 -22.23
C SER A 22 -4.40 2.55 -22.00
N PRO A 23 -3.45 1.74 -22.50
CA PRO A 23 -2.02 2.06 -22.40
C PRO A 23 -1.70 3.49 -22.89
N GLU A 24 -2.52 4.01 -23.81
CA GLU A 24 -2.44 5.36 -24.35
C GLU A 24 -2.84 6.43 -23.33
N SER A 25 -3.85 6.19 -22.49
CA SER A 25 -4.26 7.10 -21.41
C SER A 25 -3.21 7.17 -20.29
N LEU A 26 -2.56 6.05 -19.96
CA LEU A 26 -1.41 6.03 -19.06
C LEU A 26 -0.22 6.80 -19.67
N MET A 27 0.04 6.61 -20.96
CA MET A 27 1.06 7.38 -21.69
C MET A 27 0.72 8.87 -21.76
N ALA A 28 -0.56 9.24 -21.90
CA ALA A 28 -0.99 10.63 -21.91
C ALA A 28 -0.78 11.32 -20.55
N MET A 29 -1.06 10.62 -19.45
CA MET A 29 -0.76 11.09 -18.09
C MET A 29 0.76 11.21 -17.87
N ALA A 30 1.54 10.22 -18.31
CA ALA A 30 3.01 10.29 -18.28
C ALA A 30 3.59 11.42 -19.14
N ASN A 31 2.91 11.77 -20.25
CA ASN A 31 3.30 12.87 -21.13
C ASN A 31 2.96 14.25 -20.56
N LEU A 32 1.95 14.38 -19.70
CA LEU A 32 1.66 15.63 -18.98
C LEU A 32 2.71 15.91 -17.89
N THR A 33 3.35 14.85 -17.36
CA THR A 33 4.47 14.96 -16.42
C THR A 33 5.85 15.15 -17.09
N LYS A 34 5.92 15.20 -18.43
CA LYS A 34 7.19 15.16 -19.21
C LYS A 34 8.13 16.35 -19.04
N GLU A 35 7.75 17.46 -18.42
CA GLU A 35 8.71 18.55 -18.25
C GLU A 35 9.69 18.36 -17.09
N ARG A 36 9.55 17.34 -16.21
CA ARG A 36 10.52 17.14 -15.10
C ARG A 36 10.84 15.70 -14.63
N ALA A 37 10.39 14.63 -15.28
CA ALA A 37 10.72 13.27 -14.79
C ALA A 37 11.70 12.53 -15.74
N PRO A 38 12.94 12.23 -15.33
CA PRO A 38 13.81 11.30 -16.05
C PRO A 38 13.22 9.88 -15.97
N MET A 39 13.48 9.06 -16.99
CA MET A 39 12.97 7.69 -17.11
C MET A 39 13.06 6.88 -15.81
N GLY A 40 11.93 6.30 -15.38
CA GLY A 40 11.91 5.13 -14.49
C GLY A 40 11.82 5.38 -12.98
N HIS A 41 11.67 6.62 -12.53
CA HIS A 41 11.35 6.91 -11.13
C HIS A 41 9.95 7.48 -11.03
N PHE A 42 8.96 6.62 -10.78
CA PHE A 42 7.67 7.11 -10.31
C PHE A 42 7.88 7.67 -8.89
N PRO A 43 7.34 8.84 -8.57
CA PRO A 43 7.38 9.37 -7.21
C PRO A 43 6.82 8.32 -6.26
N LYS A 44 7.47 8.08 -5.10
CA LYS A 44 6.98 7.11 -4.10
C LYS A 44 5.60 7.50 -3.56
N GLU A 45 5.22 8.76 -3.75
CA GLU A 45 3.92 9.34 -3.43
C GLU A 45 2.80 8.87 -4.38
N VAL A 46 3.13 8.28 -5.54
CA VAL A 46 2.14 7.71 -6.46
C VAL A 46 1.77 6.29 -6.01
N ALA A 47 0.48 5.97 -6.03
CA ALA A 47 -0.03 4.63 -5.76
C ALA A 47 -0.94 4.13 -6.90
N VAL A 48 -0.79 2.85 -7.25
CA VAL A 48 -1.65 2.16 -8.22
C VAL A 48 -2.81 1.47 -7.49
N PHE A 49 -4.01 1.49 -8.08
CA PHE A 49 -5.15 0.76 -7.53
C PHE A 49 -5.29 -0.62 -8.19
N HIS A 50 -5.42 -1.66 -7.37
CA HIS A 50 -5.79 -3.00 -7.81
C HIS A 50 -7.18 -3.34 -7.28
N GLN A 51 -8.13 -3.57 -8.18
CA GLN A 51 -9.47 -4.02 -7.82
C GLN A 51 -9.54 -5.54 -7.85
N GLY A 52 -9.78 -6.16 -6.70
CA GLY A 52 -9.88 -7.61 -6.59
C GLY A 52 -9.04 -8.20 -5.46
N THR A 53 -9.32 -9.47 -5.20
CA THR A 53 -8.63 -10.26 -4.18
C THR A 53 -7.50 -11.05 -4.79
N LEU A 54 -6.30 -10.94 -4.19
CA LEU A 54 -5.19 -11.80 -4.53
C LEU A 54 -5.36 -13.17 -3.87
N ARG A 55 -5.23 -14.23 -4.68
CA ARG A 55 -5.38 -15.64 -4.29
C ARG A 55 -4.01 -16.32 -4.20
N SER A 56 -3.98 -17.48 -3.55
CA SER A 56 -2.76 -18.28 -3.40
C SER A 56 -2.03 -18.46 -4.74
N GLY A 57 -0.72 -18.23 -4.74
CA GLY A 57 0.15 -18.32 -5.91
C GLY A 57 0.19 -17.05 -6.77
N GLN A 58 -0.67 -16.06 -6.52
CA GLN A 58 -0.60 -14.78 -7.22
C GLN A 58 0.44 -13.86 -6.58
N GLU A 59 1.14 -13.10 -7.44
CA GLU A 59 2.18 -12.17 -7.03
C GLU A 59 2.05 -10.85 -7.78
N LEU A 60 2.09 -9.73 -7.06
CA LEU A 60 2.14 -8.38 -7.60
C LEU A 60 3.44 -7.71 -7.17
N ASN A 61 4.17 -7.13 -8.14
CA ASN A 61 5.43 -6.41 -7.93
C ASN A 61 5.31 -5.01 -8.53
N MET A 62 5.31 -3.97 -7.70
CA MET A 62 5.06 -2.58 -8.09
C MET A 62 6.28 -1.69 -7.86
N ASP A 63 6.58 -0.84 -8.84
CA ASP A 63 7.61 0.21 -8.74
C ASP A 63 7.13 1.46 -7.98
N THR A 64 5.88 1.47 -7.52
CA THR A 64 5.19 2.55 -6.80
C THR A 64 4.63 2.03 -5.47
N GLY A 65 3.83 2.84 -4.76
CA GLY A 65 2.87 2.32 -3.80
C GLY A 65 1.71 1.57 -4.47
N ILE A 66 0.90 0.86 -3.69
CA ILE A 66 -0.29 0.15 -4.16
C ILE A 66 -1.44 0.22 -3.15
N VAL A 67 -2.65 0.41 -3.65
CA VAL A 67 -3.90 0.26 -2.91
C VAL A 67 -4.67 -0.93 -3.48
N ILE A 68 -4.99 -1.91 -2.64
CA ILE A 68 -5.73 -3.11 -3.01
C ILE A 68 -7.15 -3.00 -2.48
N LEU A 69 -8.13 -3.02 -3.38
CA LEU A 69 -9.56 -3.05 -3.08
C LEU A 69 -10.01 -4.52 -3.00
N GLY A 70 -9.63 -5.19 -1.90
CA GLY A 70 -9.87 -6.61 -1.69
C GLY A 70 -8.90 -7.23 -0.69
N ASP A 71 -8.89 -8.56 -0.64
CA ASP A 71 -8.04 -9.31 0.27
C ASP A 71 -6.71 -9.73 -0.38
N ILE A 72 -5.69 -9.95 0.45
CA ILE A 72 -4.50 -10.72 0.08
C ILE A 72 -4.57 -12.04 0.84
N ASN A 73 -4.92 -13.13 0.16
CA ASN A 73 -5.08 -14.42 0.83
C ASN A 73 -3.74 -15.12 1.12
N PRO A 74 -3.74 -16.15 2.00
CA PRO A 74 -2.55 -16.96 2.21
C PRO A 74 -1.99 -17.51 0.89
N GLY A 75 -0.67 -17.49 0.76
CA GLY A 75 0.03 -17.89 -0.46
C GLY A 75 0.08 -16.82 -1.56
N ALA A 76 -0.63 -15.69 -1.42
CA ALA A 76 -0.44 -14.52 -2.28
C ALA A 76 0.69 -13.63 -1.78
N LYS A 77 1.30 -12.86 -2.69
CA LYS A 77 2.43 -11.96 -2.42
C LYS A 77 2.22 -10.60 -3.05
N VAL A 78 2.51 -9.54 -2.29
CA VAL A 78 2.55 -8.17 -2.79
C VAL A 78 3.87 -7.53 -2.39
N THR A 79 4.59 -7.00 -3.37
CA THR A 79 5.85 -6.28 -3.20
C THR A 79 5.72 -4.91 -3.84
N ALA A 80 6.10 -3.86 -3.13
CA ALA A 80 6.01 -2.48 -3.58
C ALA A 80 7.24 -1.68 -3.13
N LYS A 81 7.70 -0.75 -3.98
CA LYS A 81 8.73 0.25 -3.58
C LYS A 81 8.17 1.33 -2.66
N GLY A 82 6.87 1.58 -2.72
CA GLY A 82 6.17 2.50 -1.82
C GLY A 82 5.38 1.78 -0.73
N ASN A 83 4.36 2.47 -0.22
CA ASN A 83 3.41 1.96 0.77
C ASN A 83 2.48 0.89 0.16
N ILE A 84 2.00 -0.04 0.99
CA ILE A 84 0.96 -1.00 0.63
C ILE A 84 -0.27 -0.72 1.48
N VAL A 85 -1.41 -0.45 0.85
CA VAL A 85 -2.70 -0.27 1.54
C VAL A 85 -3.66 -1.35 1.07
N VAL A 86 -4.26 -2.08 2.01
CA VAL A 86 -5.19 -3.17 1.75
C VAL A 86 -6.54 -2.78 2.34
N LEU A 87 -7.48 -2.40 1.48
CA LEU A 87 -8.86 -2.16 1.87
C LEU A 87 -9.60 -3.51 1.97
N GLY A 88 -9.13 -4.35 2.89
CA GLY A 88 -9.55 -5.73 3.10
C GLY A 88 -8.66 -6.43 4.12
N SER A 89 -8.62 -7.76 4.07
CA SER A 89 -7.78 -8.59 4.93
C SER A 89 -6.42 -8.88 4.29
N LEU A 90 -5.34 -8.56 5.00
CA LEU A 90 -3.99 -9.03 4.66
C LEU A 90 -3.73 -10.35 5.39
N LYS A 91 -3.85 -11.48 4.68
CA LYS A 91 -3.57 -12.85 5.18
C LYS A 91 -2.34 -13.49 4.53
N GLY A 92 -1.84 -12.91 3.45
CA GLY A 92 -0.65 -13.38 2.73
C GLY A 92 0.61 -12.61 3.11
N TYR A 93 1.50 -12.42 2.13
CA TYR A 93 2.77 -11.72 2.25
C TYR A 93 2.69 -10.30 1.70
N ALA A 94 3.24 -9.34 2.44
CA ALA A 94 3.42 -7.96 2.00
C ALA A 94 4.86 -7.49 2.21
N HIS A 95 5.47 -6.88 1.20
CA HIS A 95 6.79 -6.24 1.26
C HIS A 95 6.72 -4.82 0.75
N ALA A 96 6.59 -3.86 1.67
CA ALA A 96 6.63 -2.44 1.36
C ALA A 96 8.08 -1.92 1.39
N GLY A 97 8.36 -0.84 0.65
CA GLY A 97 9.68 -0.24 0.60
C GLY A 97 10.78 -1.17 0.10
N CYS A 98 10.49 -2.06 -0.87
CA CYS A 98 11.40 -3.13 -1.26
C CYS A 98 12.74 -2.67 -1.86
N ASP A 99 12.87 -1.39 -2.22
CA ASP A 99 14.09 -0.73 -2.69
C ASP A 99 14.96 -0.16 -1.54
N GLY A 100 14.65 -0.49 -0.29
CA GLY A 100 15.37 -0.02 0.90
C GLY A 100 14.67 1.12 1.64
N GLU A 101 13.44 1.47 1.26
CA GLU A 101 12.64 2.46 1.98
C GLU A 101 12.15 1.92 3.32
N ARG A 102 12.73 2.44 4.41
CA ARG A 102 12.36 2.05 5.77
C ARG A 102 11.22 2.88 6.35
N GLN A 103 10.87 4.00 5.72
CA GLN A 103 9.71 4.83 6.10
C GLN A 103 8.40 4.33 5.49
N ALA A 104 8.45 3.30 4.64
CA ALA A 104 7.25 2.72 4.07
C ALA A 104 6.39 2.03 5.14
N CYS A 105 5.09 1.95 4.89
CA CYS A 105 4.14 1.29 5.76
C CYS A 105 3.26 0.29 5.03
N VAL A 106 2.67 -0.63 5.80
CA VAL A 106 1.63 -1.55 5.34
C VAL A 106 0.37 -1.30 6.15
N ILE A 107 -0.74 -1.01 5.50
CA ILE A 107 -2.04 -0.76 6.15
C ILE A 107 -3.03 -1.81 5.70
N ALA A 108 -3.82 -2.33 6.63
CA ALA A 108 -4.92 -3.25 6.31
C ALA A 108 -6.12 -3.03 7.23
N LEU A 109 -7.34 -3.26 6.73
CA LEU A 109 -8.55 -3.24 7.57
C LEU A 109 -8.61 -4.44 8.54
N ASN A 110 -7.91 -5.51 8.20
CA ASN A 110 -7.71 -6.68 9.06
C ASN A 110 -6.30 -7.24 8.82
N MET A 111 -5.44 -7.17 9.83
CA MET A 111 -4.02 -7.54 9.73
C MET A 111 -3.79 -8.95 10.26
N GLN A 112 -3.72 -9.94 9.36
CA GLN A 112 -3.41 -11.34 9.68
C GLN A 112 -2.31 -11.94 8.79
N PRO A 113 -1.22 -11.20 8.50
CA PRO A 113 -0.24 -11.58 7.49
C PRO A 113 0.47 -12.88 7.86
N THR A 114 0.80 -13.71 6.86
CA THR A 114 1.80 -14.76 7.10
C THR A 114 3.16 -14.14 7.40
N GLN A 115 3.47 -13.02 6.75
CA GLN A 115 4.71 -12.27 6.93
C GLN A 115 4.55 -10.84 6.38
N ILE A 116 5.13 -9.87 7.09
CA ILE A 116 5.32 -8.50 6.61
C ILE A 116 6.82 -8.24 6.51
N ARG A 117 7.22 -7.52 5.46
CA ARG A 117 8.54 -6.93 5.32
C ARG A 117 8.40 -5.45 5.00
N ILE A 118 9.24 -4.63 5.60
CA ILE A 118 9.35 -3.20 5.32
C ILE A 118 10.84 -2.92 5.14
N GLY A 119 11.24 -2.44 3.96
CA GLY A 119 12.66 -2.33 3.64
C GLY A 119 13.39 -3.66 3.82
N ASP A 120 14.37 -3.66 4.71
CA ASP A 120 15.17 -4.81 5.10
C ASP A 120 14.65 -5.56 6.34
N VAL A 121 13.68 -4.99 7.08
CA VAL A 121 13.14 -5.55 8.33
C VAL A 121 11.98 -6.50 8.06
N ILE A 122 11.94 -7.63 8.75
CA ILE A 122 10.93 -8.69 8.61
C ILE A 122 10.21 -8.93 9.93
N ALA A 123 8.89 -9.08 9.86
CA ALA A 123 8.07 -9.58 10.96
C ALA A 123 7.17 -10.72 10.49
N ARG A 124 6.88 -11.63 11.40
CA ARG A 124 5.93 -12.73 11.21
C ARG A 124 4.83 -12.58 12.24
N SER A 125 3.61 -12.91 11.87
CA SER A 125 2.53 -12.95 12.85
C SER A 125 2.84 -13.98 13.94
N PRO A 126 2.51 -13.68 15.21
CA PRO A 126 2.59 -14.66 16.28
C PRO A 126 1.63 -15.83 16.04
N ASP A 127 1.93 -17.00 16.60
CA ASP A 127 1.18 -18.25 16.37
C ASP A 127 -0.30 -18.22 16.81
N LYS A 128 -0.70 -17.20 17.57
CA LYS A 128 -2.07 -16.98 18.03
C LYS A 128 -2.55 -15.59 17.61
N PHE A 129 -3.56 -15.56 16.76
CA PHE A 129 -4.35 -14.36 16.56
C PHE A 129 -5.32 -14.22 17.72
N GLU A 130 -5.21 -13.13 18.48
CA GLU A 130 -6.38 -12.66 19.19
C GLU A 130 -7.42 -12.24 18.13
N GLU A 131 -8.70 -12.53 18.37
CA GLU A 131 -9.78 -12.07 17.50
C GLU A 131 -9.75 -10.54 17.46
N SER A 132 -9.03 -10.01 16.47
CA SER A 132 -8.89 -8.59 16.25
C SER A 132 -10.28 -8.06 15.94
N ARG A 133 -10.74 -7.09 16.72
CA ARG A 133 -11.84 -6.22 16.31
C ARG A 133 -11.52 -5.71 14.91
N THR A 134 -12.51 -5.58 14.03
CA THR A 134 -12.39 -5.04 12.67
C THR A 134 -11.98 -3.55 12.69
N VAL A 135 -10.77 -3.29 13.18
CA VAL A 135 -10.13 -1.98 13.32
C VAL A 135 -8.93 -2.03 12.39
N ALA A 136 -8.82 -1.03 11.53
CA ALA A 136 -7.69 -0.93 10.64
C ALA A 136 -6.39 -0.83 11.43
N GLN A 137 -5.33 -1.42 10.89
CA GLN A 137 -4.02 -1.47 11.53
C GLN A 137 -2.96 -0.98 10.55
N ILE A 138 -1.90 -0.41 11.10
CA ILE A 138 -0.71 0.03 10.37
C ILE A 138 0.51 -0.71 10.89
N ALA A 139 1.33 -1.21 9.98
CA ALA A 139 2.64 -1.78 10.26
C ALA A 139 3.72 -0.82 9.75
N PHE A 140 4.69 -0.50 10.60
CA PHE A 140 5.80 0.41 10.32
C PHE A 140 7.04 0.02 11.11
N ILE A 141 8.19 0.61 10.79
CA ILE A 141 9.44 0.35 11.52
C ILE A 141 9.59 1.35 12.67
N GLU A 142 9.81 0.84 13.87
CA GLU A 142 10.22 1.57 15.06
C GLU A 142 11.29 0.75 15.79
N ASP A 143 12.38 1.39 16.23
CA ASP A 143 13.51 0.74 16.92
C ASP A 143 14.01 -0.55 16.22
N ASP A 144 14.22 -0.47 14.91
CA ASP A 144 14.68 -1.58 14.04
C ASP A 144 13.77 -2.82 14.01
N ARG A 145 12.51 -2.67 14.41
CA ARG A 145 11.50 -3.73 14.42
C ARG A 145 10.23 -3.25 13.76
N ILE A 146 9.45 -4.18 13.22
CA ILE A 146 8.12 -3.84 12.74
C ILE A 146 7.15 -3.86 13.92
N VAL A 147 6.51 -2.72 14.15
CA VAL A 147 5.41 -2.53 15.11
C VAL A 147 4.10 -2.50 14.34
N ILE A 148 3.06 -3.10 14.90
CA ILE A 148 1.70 -3.05 14.36
C ILE A 148 0.82 -2.33 15.38
N ASP A 149 0.18 -1.25 14.96
CA ASP A 149 -0.70 -0.44 15.81
C ASP A 149 -2.09 -0.30 15.18
N HIS A 150 -3.09 0.07 16.00
CA HIS A 150 -4.43 0.37 15.55
C HIS A 150 -4.50 1.80 15.00
N ILE A 151 -5.19 1.96 13.87
CA ILE A 151 -5.55 3.28 13.36
C ILE A 151 -6.80 3.72 14.12
N GLU A 152 -6.63 4.62 15.07
CA GLU A 152 -7.76 5.25 15.76
C GLU A 152 -8.29 6.42 14.92
N GLY A 153 -9.52 6.88 15.18
CA GLY A 153 -10.26 7.81 14.32
C GLY A 153 -9.62 9.18 14.02
N ASN A 154 -8.36 9.42 14.40
CA ASN A 154 -7.56 10.56 14.02
C ASN A 154 -6.28 10.14 13.26
N ILE A 155 -6.50 9.64 12.04
CA ILE A 155 -5.45 9.15 11.14
C ILE A 155 -4.30 10.15 10.93
N HIS A 156 -4.56 11.45 10.96
CA HIS A 156 -3.51 12.48 10.84
C HIS A 156 -2.51 12.49 11.99
N LYS A 157 -2.86 11.99 13.18
CA LYS A 157 -1.91 11.83 14.29
C LYS A 157 -1.09 10.56 14.15
N ASP A 158 -1.70 9.48 13.69
CA ASP A 158 -1.04 8.17 13.55
C ASP A 158 0.06 8.23 12.48
N PHE A 159 -0.16 9.00 11.41
CA PHE A 159 0.86 9.26 10.39
C PHE A 159 1.94 10.27 10.80
N LYS A 160 1.77 11.03 11.90
CA LYS A 160 2.87 11.86 12.44
C LYS A 160 3.92 11.03 13.17
N ILE A 161 3.61 9.79 13.54
CA ILE A 161 4.56 8.86 14.16
C ILE A 161 5.63 8.42 13.13
N LEU A 162 5.34 8.57 11.84
CA LEU A 162 6.23 8.21 10.74
C LEU A 162 7.22 9.33 10.32
N ASN A 163 7.15 10.52 10.95
CA ASN A 163 7.98 11.69 10.62
C ASN A 163 8.77 12.23 11.82
#